data_AF-A0A2A2JJW1-F1
#
_entry.id   AF-A0A2A2JJW1-F1
#
_cell.length_a   1.000
_cell.length_b   1.000
_cell.length_c   1.000
_cell.angle_alpha   90.00
_cell.angle_beta   90.00
_cell.angle_gamma   90.00
#
_symmetry.space_group_name_H-M   'P 1'
#
loop_
_entity.id
_entity.type
_entity.pdbx_description
1 polymer ?
#
loop_
_entity_poly.entity_id
_entity_poly.type
_entity_poly.pdbx_seq_one_letter_code
_entity_poly.pdbx_strand_id
1 'polypeptide(L)'
;MVEFAGKLNKDRSMFWPGGGFCCPEGSNYGICYSIAPTGDVLSFHISSWKNLEHTDVNRFAKYFRESLRDMKIMVDNATKK
;
A
#
# COMPACT_ATOMS: atom_id res chain seq x y z
N MET A 1 -0.68 -10.21 23.21
CA MET A 1 -0.57 -9.60 21.85
C MET A 1 -1.83 -8.86 21.42
N VAL A 2 -3.04 -9.39 21.65
CA VAL A 2 -4.31 -8.75 21.24
C VAL A 2 -4.60 -7.42 21.98
N GLU A 3 -4.22 -7.32 23.26
CA GLU A 3 -4.48 -6.14 24.10
C GLU A 3 -3.67 -4.88 23.70
N PHE A 4 -2.51 -5.07 23.05
CA PHE A 4 -1.66 -3.96 22.60
C PHE A 4 -2.00 -3.50 21.17
N ALA A 5 -2.61 -4.35 20.35
CA ALA A 5 -2.96 -4.05 18.96
C ALA A 5 -3.92 -2.86 18.82
N GLY A 6 -4.89 -2.72 19.74
CA GLY A 6 -5.82 -1.59 19.74
C GLY A 6 -5.20 -0.24 20.12
N LYS A 7 -4.05 -0.23 20.81
CA LYS A 7 -3.31 0.98 21.19
C LYS A 7 -2.26 1.39 20.15
N LEU A 8 -1.68 0.41 19.44
CA LEU A 8 -0.68 0.61 18.38
C LEU A 8 -1.15 1.52 17.23
N ASN A 9 -2.46 1.63 17.01
CA ASN A 9 -3.02 2.32 15.84
C ASN A 9 -3.53 3.74 16.11
N LYS A 10 -3.66 4.13 17.39
CA LYS A 10 -4.09 5.50 17.74
C LYS A 10 -2.96 6.51 17.56
N ASP A 11 -1.73 6.03 17.49
CA ASP A 11 -0.56 6.85 17.29
C ASP A 11 -0.03 6.66 15.87
N ARG A 12 -0.30 7.64 15.00
CA ARG A 12 0.24 7.67 13.63
C ARG A 12 1.77 7.77 13.60
N SER A 13 2.42 8.06 14.74
CA SER A 13 3.87 8.07 14.89
C SER A 13 4.46 6.70 15.27
N MET A 14 3.63 5.70 15.64
CA MET A 14 4.13 4.35 15.86
C MET A 14 4.59 3.70 14.56
N PHE A 15 5.80 3.15 14.63
CA PHE A 15 6.44 2.40 13.55
C PHE A 15 5.61 1.17 13.18
N TRP A 16 5.08 1.18 11.96
CA TRP A 16 4.56 -0.02 11.29
C TRP A 16 5.75 -0.78 10.71
N PRO A 17 5.96 -2.08 11.02
CA PRO A 17 6.92 -2.88 10.29
C PRO A 17 6.39 -3.06 8.86
N GLY A 18 6.67 -2.09 8.00
CA GLY A 18 6.45 -2.19 6.57
C GLY A 18 7.34 -3.31 6.07
N GLY A 19 6.73 -4.42 5.68
CA GLY A 19 7.42 -5.47 4.95
C GLY A 19 7.94 -4.93 3.62
N GLY A 20 8.97 -5.57 3.08
CA GLY A 20 9.55 -5.19 1.81
C GLY A 20 10.29 -6.35 1.20
N PHE A 21 10.12 -6.52 -0.10
CA PHE A 21 10.95 -7.41 -0.89
C PHE A 21 11.34 -6.71 -2.20
N CYS A 22 12.51 -7.10 -2.70
CA CYS A 22 12.99 -6.63 -4.00
C CYS A 22 12.09 -7.16 -5.11
N CYS A 23 12.10 -6.48 -6.27
CA CYS A 23 11.40 -6.94 -7.44
C CYS A 23 11.87 -8.36 -7.81
N PRO A 24 10.96 -9.37 -7.88
CA PRO A 24 11.34 -10.72 -8.28
C PRO A 24 12.02 -10.74 -9.65
N GLU A 25 12.89 -11.72 -9.88
CA GLU A 25 13.52 -11.91 -11.19
C GLU A 25 12.45 -12.13 -12.26
N GLY A 26 12.63 -11.50 -13.43
CA GLY A 26 11.66 -11.55 -14.54
C GLY A 26 10.39 -10.70 -14.36
N SER A 27 10.20 -10.04 -13.20
CA SER A 27 9.10 -9.10 -12.97
C SER A 27 9.51 -7.65 -13.20
N ASN A 28 8.54 -6.79 -13.51
CA ASN A 28 8.77 -5.34 -13.65
C ASN A 28 8.68 -4.61 -12.30
N TYR A 29 7.83 -5.07 -11.39
CA TYR A 29 7.64 -4.47 -10.07
C TYR A 29 7.44 -5.56 -9.00
N GLY A 30 7.96 -5.31 -7.79
CA GLY A 30 7.60 -6.00 -6.56
C GLY A 30 6.71 -5.10 -5.69
N ILE A 31 5.62 -5.64 -5.14
CA ILE A 31 4.69 -4.86 -4.32
C ILE A 31 4.37 -5.65 -3.06
N CYS A 32 4.74 -5.10 -1.91
CA CYS A 32 4.32 -5.57 -0.60
C CYS A 32 3.30 -4.60 -0.03
N TYR A 33 2.25 -5.10 0.62
CA TYR A 33 1.26 -4.25 1.30
C TYR A 33 0.93 -4.77 2.69
N SER A 34 0.48 -3.87 3.55
CA SER A 34 -0.01 -4.21 4.89
C SER A 34 -1.19 -3.33 5.24
N ILE A 35 -2.18 -3.92 5.90
CA ILE A 35 -3.35 -3.22 6.42
C ILE A 35 -3.14 -3.07 7.92
N ALA A 36 -3.28 -1.87 8.44
CA ALA A 36 -3.26 -1.67 9.89
C ALA A 36 -4.44 -2.44 10.55
N PRO A 37 -4.30 -2.93 11.79
CA PRO A 37 -5.29 -3.71 12.53
C PRO A 37 -6.67 -3.04 12.66
N THR A 38 -6.74 -1.71 12.53
CA THR A 38 -7.98 -0.93 12.57
C THR A 38 -8.63 -0.80 11.20
N GLY A 39 -7.95 -1.22 10.13
CA GLY A 39 -8.48 -1.22 8.77
C GLY A 39 -8.51 0.15 8.07
N ASP A 40 -8.00 1.20 8.71
CA ASP A 40 -8.08 2.60 8.23
C ASP A 40 -6.80 3.09 7.53
N VAL A 41 -5.68 2.36 7.68
CA VAL A 41 -4.40 2.68 7.05
C VAL A 41 -3.90 1.51 6.22
N LEU A 42 -3.46 1.82 5.00
CA LEU A 42 -2.79 0.90 4.08
C LEU A 42 -1.36 1.39 3.85
N SER A 43 -0.39 0.50 4.01
CA SER A 43 1.01 0.75 3.67
C SER A 43 1.39 -0.08 2.44
N PHE A 44 2.13 0.53 1.52
CA PHE A 44 2.61 -0.12 0.29
C PHE A 44 4.10 0.13 0.12
N HIS A 45 4.85 -0.92 -0.18
CA HIS A 45 6.23 -0.85 -0.61
C HIS A 45 6.31 -1.35 -2.06
N ILE A 46 6.68 -0.45 -2.96
CA ILE A 46 6.81 -0.71 -4.40
C ILE A 46 8.29 -0.64 -4.76
N SER A 47 8.79 -1.70 -5.38
CA SER A 47 10.17 -1.82 -5.83
C SER A 47 10.23 -2.15 -7.32
N SER A 48 11.23 -1.64 -8.03
CA SER A 48 11.61 -2.06 -9.38
C SER A 48 13.14 -2.02 -9.50
N TRP A 49 13.67 -2.63 -10.56
CA TRP A 49 15.10 -2.58 -10.84
C TRP A 49 15.47 -1.32 -11.62
N LYS A 50 16.54 -0.63 -11.20
CA LYS A 50 16.98 0.63 -11.82
C LYS A 50 17.43 0.49 -13.29
N ASN A 51 17.82 -0.71 -13.70
CA ASN A 51 18.24 -1.00 -15.07
C ASN A 51 17.06 -1.29 -16.02
N LEU A 52 15.83 -1.38 -15.52
CA LEU A 52 14.63 -1.53 -16.36
C LEU A 52 14.09 -0.15 -16.70
N GLU A 53 14.58 0.43 -17.81
CA GLU A 53 14.25 1.80 -18.26
C GLU A 53 12.76 2.06 -18.47
N HIS A 54 11.97 1.00 -18.75
CA HIS A 54 10.51 1.10 -18.89
C HIS A 54 9.77 1.15 -17.55
N THR A 55 10.46 0.99 -16.42
CA THR A 55 9.86 1.00 -15.07
C THR A 55 10.12 2.31 -14.34
N ASP A 56 9.13 2.77 -13.56
CA ASP A 56 9.24 3.94 -12.69
C ASP A 56 8.33 3.74 -11.47
N VAL A 57 8.95 3.53 -10.30
CA VAL A 57 8.23 3.28 -9.04
C VAL A 57 7.38 4.46 -8.59
N ASN A 58 7.79 5.70 -8.88
CA ASN A 58 7.05 6.89 -8.48
C ASN A 58 5.83 7.09 -9.37
N ARG A 59 6.00 6.89 -10.69
CA ARG A 59 4.91 6.89 -11.66
C ARG A 59 3.90 5.78 -11.34
N PHE A 60 4.38 4.57 -11.06
CA PHE A 60 3.53 3.46 -10.66
C PHE A 60 2.76 3.80 -9.37
N ALA A 61 3.44 4.28 -8.33
CA ALA A 61 2.81 4.65 -7.06
C ALA A 61 1.78 5.78 -7.20
N LYS A 62 1.95 6.70 -8.15
CA LYS A 62 0.93 7.71 -8.49
C LYS A 62 -0.34 7.05 -9.02
N TYR A 63 -0.24 6.29 -10.11
CA TYR A 63 -1.41 5.66 -10.73
C TYR A 63 -2.09 4.63 -9.83
N PHE A 64 -1.30 3.92 -9.01
CA PHE A 64 -1.84 2.99 -8.02
C PHE A 64 -2.71 3.72 -6.98
N ARG A 65 -2.24 4.86 -6.45
CA ARG A 65 -3.03 5.68 -5.51
C ARG A 65 -4.28 6.27 -6.16
N GLU A 66 -4.20 6.68 -7.43
CA GLU A 66 -5.36 7.16 -8.19
C GLU A 66 -6.39 6.03 -8.36
N SER A 67 -5.95 4.82 -8.72
CA SER A 67 -6.81 3.64 -8.84
C SER A 67 -7.53 3.29 -7.52
N LEU A 68 -6.83 3.38 -6.38
CA LEU A 68 -7.44 3.18 -5.06
C LEU A 68 -8.54 4.22 -4.77
N ARG A 69 -8.34 5.48 -5.17
CA ARG A 69 -9.36 6.53 -5.03
C ARG A 69 -10.56 6.27 -5.92
N ASP A 70 -10.33 5.87 -7.16
CA ASP A 70 -11.41 5.57 -8.10
C ASP A 70 -12.25 4.38 -7.62
N MET A 71 -11.61 3.33 -7.10
CA MET A 71 -12.31 2.21 -6.46
C MET A 71 -13.15 2.67 -5.26
N LYS A 72 -12.62 3.57 -4.42
CA LYS A 72 -13.40 4.15 -3.32
C LYS A 72 -14.63 4.89 -3.83
N ILE A 73 -14.48 5.75 -4.83
CA ILE A 73 -15.59 6.52 -5.41
C ILE A 73 -16.65 5.57 -5.98
N MET A 74 -16.23 4.52 -6.68
CA MET A 74 -17.13 3.51 -7.23
C MET A 74 -17.93 2.81 -6.14
N VAL A 75 -17.28 2.34 -5.06
CA VAL A 75 -17.96 1.70 -3.93
C VAL A 75 -18.88 2.67 -3.20
N ASP A 76 -18.42 3.89 -2.93
CA ASP A 76 -19.24 4.93 -2.27
C ASP A 76 -20.50 5.23 -3.08
N ASN A 77 -20.40 5.31 -4.41
CA ASN A 77 -21.54 5.57 -5.28
C ASN A 77 -22.51 4.38 -5.35
N ALA A 78 -22.00 3.14 -5.34
CA ALA A 78 -22.83 1.94 -5.34
C ALA A 78 -23.55 1.70 -4.00
N THR A 79 -23.02 2.24 -2.90
CA THR A 79 -23.54 2.04 -1.54
C THR A 79 -24.34 3.22 -0.99
N LYS A 80 -24.34 4.37 -1.68
CA LYS A 80 -25.28 5.46 -1.43
C LYS A 80 -26.71 4.97 -1.71
N LYS A 81 -27.48 4.79 -0.64
CA LYS A 81 -28.95 4.74 -0.69
C LYS A 81 -29.51 6.14 -0.92
#